data_AF-A0AAU5H371-F1
#
_entry.id   AF-A0AAU5H371-F1
#
_cell.length_a   1.000
_cell.length_b   1.000
_cell.length_c   1.000
_cell.angle_alpha   90.00
_cell.angle_beta   90.00
_cell.angle_gamma   90.00
#
_symmetry.space_group_name_H-M   'P 1'
#
loop_
_entity.id
_entity.type
_entity.pdbx_description
1 polymer ?
#
loop_
_entity_poly.entity_id
_entity_poly.type
_entity_poly.pdbx_seq_one_letter_code
_entity_poly.pdbx_strand_id
1 'polypeptide(L)'
;MNDDELLARLKSADPALTSKAPLPDIDRLVEATLNTDVNTDTLTPPAQATAGRGRRNLFGLAAAAGLLMLAGGVAGGIVTNNDNGHSTSAAPLTLTIASGGSVKCAVPLPDRLRVNPTLFVGTVTSVKGALVTFRVDYWLKGGGTETVVLDSDTDQPERLTFSDGGRYIVAAKDGVVPACGANAASDETVGKFREAFGK
;
A
#
# COMPACT_ATOMS: atom_id res chain seq x y z
N MET A 1 -4.28 7.51 -47.35
CA MET A 1 -4.97 6.36 -46.74
C MET A 1 -6.25 6.89 -46.15
N ASN A 2 -7.42 6.48 -46.68
CA ASN A 2 -8.72 6.89 -46.15
C ASN A 2 -9.25 5.84 -45.17
N ASP A 3 -10.33 6.15 -44.46
CA ASP A 3 -10.91 5.26 -43.46
C ASP A 3 -11.43 3.93 -44.06
N ASP A 4 -11.89 3.94 -45.31
CA ASP A 4 -12.34 2.72 -46.01
C ASP A 4 -11.18 1.76 -46.31
N GLU A 5 -10.02 2.29 -46.70
CA GLU A 5 -8.80 1.52 -46.95
C GLU A 5 -8.29 0.90 -45.64
N LEU A 6 -8.41 1.65 -44.54
CA LEU A 6 -8.00 1.20 -43.21
C LEU A 6 -8.95 0.11 -42.69
N LEU A 7 -10.26 0.28 -42.88
CA LEU A 7 -11.28 -0.71 -42.54
C LEU A 7 -11.13 -1.99 -43.38
N ALA A 8 -10.84 -1.86 -44.68
CA ALA A 8 -10.59 -3.00 -45.56
C ALA A 8 -9.37 -3.80 -45.12
N ARG A 9 -8.28 -3.13 -44.72
CA ARG A 9 -7.09 -3.81 -44.18
C ARG A 9 -7.40 -4.52 -42.86
N LEU A 10 -8.12 -3.87 -41.95
CA LEU A 10 -8.52 -4.46 -40.67
C LEU A 10 -9.37 -5.73 -40.86
N LYS A 11 -10.34 -5.69 -41.78
CA LYS A 11 -11.15 -6.87 -42.14
C LYS A 11 -10.32 -7.96 -42.80
N SER A 12 -9.38 -7.61 -43.68
CA SER A 12 -8.53 -8.61 -44.34
C SER A 12 -7.57 -9.33 -43.39
N ALA A 13 -7.22 -8.69 -42.27
CA ALA A 13 -6.36 -9.24 -41.24
C ALA A 13 -7.14 -9.96 -40.13
N ASP A 14 -8.48 -9.97 -40.17
CA ASP A 14 -9.31 -10.63 -39.17
C ASP A 14 -9.24 -12.16 -39.34
N PRO A 15 -8.61 -12.88 -38.39
CA PRO A 15 -8.53 -14.34 -38.46
C PRO A 15 -9.90 -15.01 -38.36
N ALA A 16 -10.89 -14.34 -37.76
CA ALA A 16 -12.24 -14.88 -37.61
C ALA A 16 -12.97 -15.02 -38.96
N LEU A 17 -12.66 -14.15 -39.93
CA LEU A 17 -13.26 -14.19 -41.28
C LEU A 17 -12.70 -15.29 -42.17
N THR A 18 -11.51 -15.81 -41.85
CA THR A 18 -10.86 -16.92 -42.59
C THR A 18 -10.97 -18.26 -41.88
N SER A 19 -11.48 -18.26 -40.64
CA SER A 19 -11.62 -19.45 -39.82
C SER A 19 -12.76 -20.33 -40.33
N LYS A 20 -12.39 -21.50 -40.89
CA LYS A 20 -13.32 -22.63 -41.08
C LYS A 20 -13.45 -23.48 -39.81
N ALA A 21 -13.26 -22.87 -38.63
CA ALA A 21 -13.39 -23.60 -37.38
C ALA A 21 -14.83 -24.11 -37.25
N PRO A 22 -15.03 -25.39 -36.86
CA PRO A 22 -16.33 -25.89 -36.46
C PRO A 22 -16.92 -24.98 -35.37
N LEU A 23 -18.24 -24.80 -35.37
CA LEU A 23 -18.90 -24.08 -34.28
C LEU A 23 -18.54 -24.75 -32.95
N PRO A 24 -18.18 -23.96 -31.92
CA PRO A 24 -17.88 -24.53 -30.62
C PRO A 24 -19.14 -25.20 -30.06
N ASP A 25 -18.93 -26.40 -29.51
CA ASP A 25 -19.95 -27.09 -28.74
C ASP A 25 -20.14 -26.36 -27.41
N ILE A 26 -21.20 -25.55 -27.35
CA ILE A 26 -21.48 -24.67 -26.22
C ILE A 26 -21.76 -25.48 -24.96
N ASP A 27 -22.46 -26.61 -25.09
CA ASP A 27 -22.81 -27.46 -23.96
C ASP A 27 -21.56 -28.06 -23.33
N ARG A 28 -20.62 -28.53 -24.16
CA ARG A 28 -19.32 -29.02 -23.69
C ARG A 28 -18.46 -27.92 -23.04
N LEU A 29 -18.52 -26.69 -23.54
CA LEU A 29 -17.79 -25.55 -22.95
C LEU A 29 -18.36 -25.15 -21.57
N VAL A 30 -19.69 -25.18 -21.44
CA VAL A 30 -20.38 -24.89 -20.18
C VAL A 30 -20.07 -25.96 -19.15
N GLU A 31 -20.13 -27.25 -19.54
CA GLU A 31 -19.73 -28.35 -18.66
C GLU A 31 -18.26 -28.28 -18.27
N ALA A 32 -17.34 -27.98 -19.20
CA ALA A 32 -15.93 -27.83 -18.88
C ALA A 32 -15.71 -26.70 -17.86
N THR A 33 -16.43 -25.59 -17.97
CA THR A 33 -16.32 -24.47 -17.02
C THR A 33 -16.85 -24.85 -15.64
N LEU A 34 -17.94 -25.62 -15.58
CA LEU A 34 -18.56 -26.05 -14.33
C LEU A 34 -17.80 -27.19 -13.64
N ASN A 35 -17.14 -28.06 -14.42
CA ASN A 35 -16.37 -29.20 -13.94
C ASN A 35 -14.85 -28.92 -13.83
N THR A 36 -14.41 -27.71 -14.18
CA THR A 36 -13.03 -27.30 -13.91
C THR A 36 -12.92 -26.93 -12.44
N ASP A 37 -12.61 -27.93 -11.61
CA ASP A 37 -12.01 -27.68 -10.31
C ASP A 37 -10.68 -26.95 -10.53
N VAL A 38 -10.57 -25.74 -9.96
CA VAL A 38 -9.30 -25.01 -9.89
C VAL A 38 -8.41 -25.75 -8.87
N ASN A 39 -7.84 -26.87 -9.29
CA ASN A 39 -6.73 -27.50 -8.60
C ASN A 39 -5.48 -26.64 -8.85
N THR A 40 -5.28 -25.63 -8.00
CA THR A 40 -3.95 -25.18 -7.65
C THR A 40 -3.28 -26.30 -6.87
N ASP A 41 -2.68 -27.25 -7.59
CA ASP A 41 -1.81 -28.22 -6.95
C ASP A 41 -0.45 -28.29 -7.66
N THR A 42 0.56 -28.05 -6.82
CA THR A 42 1.89 -28.65 -6.87
C THR A 42 2.72 -28.52 -8.15
N LEU A 43 3.43 -27.38 -8.24
CA LEU A 43 4.74 -27.34 -8.89
C LEU A 43 5.67 -28.34 -8.20
N THR A 44 5.89 -29.43 -8.91
CA THR A 44 6.91 -30.45 -8.68
C THR A 44 8.30 -29.80 -8.61
N PRO A 45 9.06 -29.92 -7.50
CA PRO A 45 10.47 -29.57 -7.52
C PRO A 45 11.28 -30.63 -8.29
N PRO A 46 12.12 -30.25 -9.26
CA PRO A 46 13.01 -31.20 -9.91
C PRO A 46 14.14 -31.68 -8.99
N ALA A 47 14.56 -32.91 -9.29
CA ALA A 47 15.50 -33.78 -8.59
C ALA A 47 16.75 -33.14 -7.97
N GLN A 48 17.11 -33.66 -6.80
CA GLN A 48 18.41 -33.50 -6.16
C GLN A 48 19.52 -34.10 -7.04
N ALA A 49 20.46 -33.27 -7.50
CA ALA A 49 21.73 -33.71 -8.03
C ALA A 49 22.78 -33.73 -6.91
N THR A 50 23.35 -34.89 -6.65
CA THR A 50 24.47 -35.11 -5.74
C THR A 50 25.83 -34.82 -6.40
N ALA A 51 26.75 -34.34 -5.57
CA ALA A 51 28.21 -34.38 -5.67
C ALA A 51 28.95 -33.35 -6.56
N GLY A 52 29.61 -32.40 -5.87
CA GLY A 52 30.71 -31.59 -6.38
C GLY A 52 31.64 -31.17 -5.25
N ARG A 53 32.62 -32.02 -4.93
CA ARG A 53 33.67 -31.82 -3.92
C ARG A 53 34.62 -30.68 -4.36
N GLY A 54 34.73 -29.61 -3.57
CA GLY A 54 35.62 -28.48 -3.85
C GLY A 54 36.12 -27.80 -2.57
N ARG A 55 37.30 -28.24 -2.13
CA ARG A 55 38.06 -27.81 -0.94
C ARG A 55 38.55 -26.36 -1.09
N ARG A 56 38.30 -25.49 -0.10
CA ARG A 56 39.34 -24.58 0.43
C ARG A 56 38.91 -23.82 1.70
N ASN A 57 39.59 -24.17 2.78
CA ASN A 57 39.82 -23.36 3.98
C ASN A 57 40.38 -21.98 3.59
N LEU A 58 40.31 -20.89 4.36
CA LEU A 58 40.78 -20.71 5.74
C LEU A 58 40.24 -19.36 6.29
N PHE A 59 39.83 -19.37 7.57
CA PHE A 59 40.08 -18.40 8.64
C PHE A 59 39.92 -16.89 8.41
N GLY A 60 39.08 -16.29 9.28
CA GLY A 60 39.06 -14.85 9.57
C GLY A 60 38.27 -14.55 10.85
N LEU A 61 38.90 -14.82 12.00
CA LEU A 61 38.51 -14.32 13.33
C LEU A 61 38.88 -12.83 13.43
N ALA A 62 38.00 -11.98 13.98
CA ALA A 62 38.37 -10.96 14.96
C ALA A 62 37.13 -10.20 15.48
N ALA A 63 36.93 -10.30 16.80
CA ALA A 63 36.05 -9.47 17.61
C ALA A 63 36.70 -8.13 17.94
N ALA A 64 35.91 -7.09 18.18
CA ALA A 64 36.14 -6.12 19.28
C ALA A 64 34.99 -5.10 19.39
N ALA A 65 34.62 -4.83 20.64
CA ALA A 65 33.63 -3.87 21.09
C ALA A 65 34.09 -2.40 20.93
N GLY A 66 33.12 -1.49 20.92
CA GLY A 66 33.37 -0.05 21.09
C GLY A 66 32.09 0.72 21.39
N LEU A 67 31.86 1.02 22.66
CA LEU A 67 30.90 2.04 23.12
C LEU A 67 31.36 3.43 22.68
N LEU A 68 30.44 4.24 22.14
CA LEU A 68 30.55 5.70 22.17
C LEU A 68 29.16 6.31 22.46
N MET A 69 29.03 6.83 23.67
CA MET A 69 28.02 7.78 24.10
C MET A 69 28.39 9.17 23.57
N LEU A 70 27.48 9.82 22.83
CA LEU A 70 27.39 11.27 22.64
C LEU A 70 25.89 11.58 22.52
N ALA A 71 25.19 12.01 23.57
CA ALA A 71 25.16 13.37 24.09
C ALA A 71 24.77 14.41 23.01
N GLY A 72 23.48 14.44 22.67
CA GLY A 72 22.83 15.57 22.00
C GLY A 72 21.76 16.14 22.93
N GLY A 73 22.11 17.22 23.64
CA GLY A 73 21.22 17.92 24.56
C GLY A 73 20.17 18.76 23.83
N VAL A 74 18.92 18.65 24.26
CA VAL A 74 17.90 19.68 24.07
C VAL A 74 17.67 20.35 25.43
N ALA A 75 18.36 21.46 25.65
CA ALA A 75 18.00 22.43 26.67
C ALA A 75 16.93 23.36 26.05
N GLY A 76 15.75 23.41 26.66
CA GLY A 76 14.64 24.24 26.19
C GLY A 76 13.50 24.32 27.20
N GLY A 77 13.71 25.05 28.30
CA GLY A 77 12.69 25.82 29.02
C GLY A 77 11.63 25.06 29.84
N ILE A 78 11.87 24.90 31.14
CA ILE A 78 10.77 24.84 32.12
C ILE A 78 10.36 26.29 32.38
N VAL A 79 9.25 26.74 31.78
CA VAL A 79 8.53 27.94 32.23
C VAL A 79 7.30 27.45 32.97
N THR A 80 7.35 27.56 34.29
CA THR A 80 6.16 27.50 35.15
C THR A 80 5.46 28.85 35.12
N ASN A 81 4.12 28.81 35.13
CA ASN A 81 3.18 29.90 35.43
C ASN A 81 2.61 30.68 34.22
N ASN A 82 1.38 30.34 33.79
CA ASN A 82 0.15 31.04 34.20
C ASN A 82 -1.05 30.45 33.44
N ASP A 83 -2.17 30.29 34.13
CA ASP A 83 -3.45 29.82 33.61
C ASP A 83 -3.84 30.56 32.32
N ASN A 84 -4.03 29.79 31.24
CA ASN A 84 -4.88 30.06 30.08
C ASN A 84 -4.89 28.78 29.25
N GLY A 85 -6.03 28.07 29.22
CA GLY A 85 -6.18 26.74 28.63
C GLY A 85 -5.56 26.59 27.25
N HIS A 86 -4.35 26.04 27.20
CA HIS A 86 -3.72 25.52 26.00
C HIS A 86 -3.76 24.01 26.13
N SER A 87 -4.61 23.38 25.33
CA SER A 87 -4.53 21.94 25.07
C SER A 87 -3.09 21.63 24.68
N THR A 88 -2.37 20.87 25.52
CA THR A 88 -1.03 20.39 25.21
C THR A 88 -1.14 19.54 23.95
N SER A 89 -0.84 20.14 22.79
CA SER A 89 -0.91 19.44 21.51
C SER A 89 0.07 18.27 21.56
N ALA A 90 -0.46 17.05 21.55
CA ALA A 90 0.35 15.85 21.56
C ALA A 90 1.30 15.88 20.36
N ALA A 91 2.55 15.42 20.56
CA ALA A 91 3.54 15.39 19.50
C ALA A 91 2.98 14.67 18.24
N PRO A 92 3.32 15.13 17.01
CA PRO A 92 2.82 14.51 15.79
C PRO A 92 3.14 13.01 15.73
N LEU A 93 2.21 12.21 15.22
CA LEU A 93 2.47 10.80 14.93
C LEU A 93 3.20 10.70 13.59
N THR A 94 4.36 10.07 13.58
CA THR A 94 5.11 9.80 12.35
C THR A 94 4.80 8.40 11.83
N LEU A 95 4.52 8.31 10.52
CA LEU A 95 4.26 7.06 9.80
C LEU A 95 5.18 6.96 8.59
N THR A 96 5.43 5.75 8.12
CA THR A 96 6.16 5.48 6.87
C THR A 96 5.32 4.61 5.93
N ILE A 97 5.48 4.77 4.62
CA ILE A 97 4.86 3.85 3.65
C ILE A 97 5.74 2.60 3.50
N ALA A 98 5.12 1.42 3.53
CA ALA A 98 5.81 0.17 3.25
C ALA A 98 6.36 0.17 1.82
N SER A 99 7.60 -0.26 1.64
CA SER A 99 8.17 -0.49 0.33
C SER A 99 7.53 -1.72 -0.32
N GLY A 100 6.90 -1.53 -1.47
CA GLY A 100 6.69 -2.59 -2.46
C GLY A 100 5.30 -3.24 -2.56
N GLY A 101 5.15 -3.89 -3.72
CA GLY A 101 4.03 -4.72 -4.16
C GLY A 101 3.45 -4.25 -5.50
N SER A 102 3.65 -4.99 -6.59
CA SER A 102 2.99 -4.74 -7.89
C SER A 102 1.51 -5.15 -7.87
N VAL A 103 0.81 -4.81 -6.79
CA VAL A 103 -0.56 -5.23 -6.54
C VAL A 103 -1.47 -4.04 -6.76
N LYS A 104 -2.51 -4.20 -7.57
CA LYS A 104 -3.53 -3.17 -7.76
C LYS A 104 -4.39 -3.09 -6.50
N CYS A 105 -4.56 -1.88 -5.99
CA CYS A 105 -5.40 -1.66 -4.82
C CYS A 105 -6.87 -1.86 -5.15
N ALA A 106 -7.55 -2.63 -4.30
CA ALA A 106 -9.01 -2.71 -4.31
C ALA A 106 -9.61 -1.47 -3.64
N VAL A 107 -10.89 -1.22 -3.88
CA VAL A 107 -11.65 -0.16 -3.21
C VAL A 107 -11.52 -0.31 -1.68
N PRO A 108 -11.28 0.78 -0.93
CA PRO A 108 -11.22 0.72 0.52
C PRO A 108 -12.59 0.39 1.11
N LEU A 109 -12.69 -0.73 1.84
CA LEU A 109 -13.88 -1.13 2.59
C LEU A 109 -13.59 -1.08 4.10
N PRO A 110 -14.55 -0.66 4.95
CA PRO A 110 -14.37 -0.59 6.40
C PRO A 110 -13.83 -1.89 7.01
N ASP A 111 -14.42 -3.03 6.65
CA ASP A 111 -14.04 -4.33 7.22
C ASP A 111 -12.64 -4.77 6.84
N ARG A 112 -12.15 -4.40 5.65
CA ARG A 112 -10.78 -4.69 5.22
C ARG A 112 -9.76 -3.85 5.98
N LEU A 113 -10.06 -2.59 6.25
CA LEU A 113 -9.12 -1.70 6.96
C LEU A 113 -9.20 -1.85 8.48
N ARG A 114 -10.30 -2.39 9.02
CA ARG A 114 -10.54 -2.61 10.47
C ARG A 114 -9.47 -3.46 11.15
N VAL A 115 -8.79 -4.32 10.40
CA VAL A 115 -7.72 -5.18 10.93
C VAL A 115 -6.50 -4.37 11.40
N ASN A 116 -6.28 -3.18 10.85
CA ASN A 116 -5.16 -2.32 11.21
C ASN A 116 -5.40 -1.69 12.59
N PRO A 117 -4.40 -1.60 13.47
CA PRO A 117 -4.56 -1.00 14.80
C PRO A 117 -4.75 0.52 14.76
N THR A 118 -4.19 1.18 13.75
CA THR A 118 -4.29 2.62 13.53
C THR A 118 -5.10 2.88 12.27
N LEU A 119 -6.15 3.69 12.37
CA LEU A 119 -6.99 4.08 11.24
C LEU A 119 -7.56 5.47 11.47
N PHE A 120 -7.33 6.39 10.53
CA PHE A 120 -7.85 7.75 10.60
C PHE A 120 -8.32 8.28 9.25
N VAL A 121 -9.17 9.29 9.32
CA VAL A 121 -9.50 10.18 8.21
C VAL A 121 -8.75 11.48 8.44
N GLY A 122 -8.05 11.97 7.43
CA GLY A 122 -7.30 13.22 7.54
C GLY A 122 -7.29 14.01 6.24
N THR A 123 -7.07 15.31 6.40
CA THR A 123 -6.92 16.26 5.30
C THR A 123 -5.45 16.68 5.21
N VAL A 124 -4.87 16.60 4.01
CA VAL A 124 -3.50 17.01 3.74
C VAL A 124 -3.38 18.52 3.90
N THR A 125 -2.44 18.97 4.74
CA THR A 125 -2.17 20.40 4.97
C THR A 125 -0.86 20.86 4.34
N SER A 126 0.04 19.92 4.00
CA SER A 126 1.30 20.22 3.33
C SER A 126 1.87 18.97 2.67
N VAL A 127 2.39 19.12 1.45
CA VAL A 127 3.28 18.14 0.78
C VAL A 127 4.65 18.78 0.55
N LYS A 128 5.72 18.20 1.13
CA LYS A 128 7.11 18.68 1.02
C LYS A 128 8.04 17.52 0.68
N GLY A 129 8.39 17.39 -0.60
CA GLY A 129 9.19 16.25 -1.06
C GLY A 129 8.43 14.95 -0.80
N ALA A 130 9.02 14.05 -0.01
CA ALA A 130 8.40 12.81 0.41
C ALA A 130 7.52 12.93 1.67
N LEU A 131 7.57 14.05 2.40
CA LEU A 131 6.82 14.23 3.64
C LEU A 131 5.44 14.84 3.36
N VAL A 132 4.39 14.15 3.81
CA VAL A 132 3.00 14.59 3.73
C VAL A 132 2.48 14.81 5.14
N THR A 133 1.98 16.00 5.43
CA THR A 133 1.37 16.32 6.73
C THR A 133 -0.14 16.29 6.61
N PHE A 134 -0.78 15.58 7.53
CA PHE A 134 -2.22 15.52 7.68
C PHE A 134 -2.64 16.22 8.97
N ARG A 135 -3.71 17.01 8.88
CA ARG A 135 -4.58 17.26 10.02
C ARG A 135 -5.54 16.08 10.13
N VAL A 136 -5.61 15.47 11.30
CA VAL A 136 -6.55 14.37 11.56
C VAL A 136 -7.94 14.96 11.76
N ASP A 137 -8.89 14.51 10.93
CA ASP A 137 -10.29 14.90 11.04
C ASP A 137 -11.05 13.93 11.97
N TYR A 138 -10.77 12.62 11.85
CA TYR A 138 -11.37 11.57 12.68
C TYR A 138 -10.41 10.42 12.96
N TRP A 139 -10.28 10.03 14.23
CA TRP A 139 -9.73 8.73 14.61
C TRP A 139 -10.83 7.66 14.54
N LEU A 140 -10.72 6.75 13.58
CA LEU A 140 -11.61 5.60 13.46
C LEU A 140 -11.14 4.46 14.37
N LYS A 141 -9.83 4.31 14.54
CA LYS A 141 -9.22 3.33 15.44
C LYS A 141 -7.82 3.77 15.90
N GLY A 142 -7.53 3.56 17.17
CA GLY A 142 -6.25 3.94 17.78
C GLY A 142 -6.01 5.46 17.77
N GLY A 143 -4.75 5.83 17.92
CA GLY A 143 -4.28 7.23 17.85
C GLY A 143 -4.83 8.16 18.94
N GLY A 144 -4.64 9.46 18.74
CA GLY A 144 -4.97 10.51 19.70
C GLY A 144 -4.28 11.85 19.45
N THR A 145 -3.54 11.98 18.34
CA THR A 145 -2.88 13.22 17.94
C THR A 145 -3.74 13.97 16.92
N GLU A 146 -3.57 15.29 16.83
CA GLU A 146 -4.26 16.12 15.83
C GLU A 146 -3.51 16.16 14.49
N THR A 147 -2.22 15.82 14.52
CA THR A 147 -1.32 15.86 13.37
C THR A 147 -0.65 14.51 13.15
N VAL A 148 -0.58 14.12 11.88
CA VAL A 148 0.17 12.94 11.42
C VAL A 148 1.13 13.39 10.31
N VAL A 149 2.38 12.95 10.38
CA VAL A 149 3.37 13.13 9.31
C VAL A 149 3.63 11.77 8.68
N LEU A 150 3.37 11.66 7.39
CA LEU A 150 3.61 10.47 6.60
C LEU A 150 4.85 10.69 5.74
N ASP A 151 5.85 9.86 5.95
CA ASP A 151 6.96 9.70 5.02
C ASP A 151 6.55 8.74 3.91
N SER A 152 6.42 9.31 2.71
CA SER A 152 6.05 8.59 1.49
C SER A 152 7.26 8.26 0.61
N ASP A 153 8.49 8.40 1.13
CA ASP A 153 9.72 8.12 0.39
C ASP A 153 9.79 6.63 0.07
N THR A 154 9.43 6.31 -1.17
CA THR A 154 9.47 4.96 -1.72
C THR A 154 9.90 5.08 -3.16
N ASP A 155 10.87 4.26 -3.58
CA ASP A 155 11.39 4.20 -4.96
C ASP A 155 10.37 3.60 -5.96
N GLN A 156 9.06 3.72 -5.70
CA GLN A 156 7.99 3.04 -6.44
C GLN A 156 7.29 4.01 -7.39
N PRO A 157 7.06 3.66 -8.67
CA PRO A 157 6.41 4.54 -9.62
C PRO A 157 4.88 4.66 -9.41
N GLU A 158 4.23 3.71 -8.73
CA GLU A 158 2.76 3.70 -8.53
C GLU A 158 2.30 4.48 -7.28
N ARG A 159 2.98 5.61 -6.96
CA ARG A 159 2.69 6.40 -5.77
C ARG A 159 1.24 6.86 -5.72
N LEU A 160 0.60 6.64 -4.57
CA LEU A 160 -0.51 7.48 -4.14
C LEU A 160 -0.02 8.92 -4.10
N THR A 161 -0.49 9.72 -5.04
CA THR A 161 -0.17 11.14 -5.10
C THR A 161 -1.07 11.85 -4.10
N PHE A 162 -0.47 12.42 -3.07
CA PHE A 162 -1.17 13.28 -2.15
C PHE A 162 -1.27 14.70 -2.74
N SER A 163 -2.37 15.36 -2.46
CA SER A 163 -2.63 16.73 -2.91
C SER A 163 -3.03 17.57 -1.72
N ASP A 164 -2.49 18.78 -1.62
CA ASP A 164 -2.85 19.74 -0.58
C ASP A 164 -4.37 19.96 -0.55
N GLY A 165 -4.96 19.96 0.65
CA GLY A 165 -6.41 20.03 0.86
C GLY A 165 -7.18 18.74 0.54
N GLY A 166 -6.53 17.72 -0.02
CA GLY A 166 -7.15 16.43 -0.30
C GLY A 166 -7.43 15.65 0.99
N ARG A 167 -8.52 14.87 0.98
CA ARG A 167 -8.95 14.04 2.12
C ARG A 167 -8.69 12.57 1.86
N TYR A 168 -8.17 11.88 2.87
CA TYR A 168 -7.71 10.51 2.77
C TYR A 168 -8.13 9.69 3.99
N ILE A 169 -8.35 8.39 3.77
CA ILE A 169 -8.40 7.37 4.82
C ILE A 169 -7.04 6.69 4.84
N VAL A 170 -6.42 6.64 6.03
CA VAL A 170 -5.08 6.08 6.22
C VAL A 170 -5.12 5.03 7.33
N ALA A 171 -4.76 3.81 6.96
CA ALA A 171 -4.59 2.67 7.84
C ALA A 171 -3.11 2.37 8.04
N ALA A 172 -2.71 2.09 9.27
CA ALA A 172 -1.34 1.74 9.60
C ALA A 172 -1.26 0.64 10.66
N LYS A 173 -0.17 -0.12 10.61
CA LYS A 173 0.22 -1.11 11.60
C LYS A 173 1.69 -0.89 11.95
N ASP A 174 1.99 -0.80 13.25
CA ASP A 174 3.36 -0.66 13.76
C ASP A 174 4.12 0.53 13.14
N GLY A 175 3.42 1.66 12.93
CA GLY A 175 3.99 2.88 12.32
C GLY A 175 4.09 2.83 10.78
N VAL A 176 3.69 1.73 10.15
CA VAL A 176 3.82 1.51 8.71
C VAL A 176 2.45 1.48 8.03
N VAL A 177 2.31 2.26 6.96
CA VAL A 177 1.16 2.25 6.05
C VAL A 177 1.43 1.23 4.95
N PRO A 178 0.65 0.14 4.83
CA PRO A 178 0.83 -0.83 3.73
C PRO A 178 0.49 -0.20 2.37
N ALA A 179 0.88 -0.84 1.27
CA ALA A 179 0.76 -0.30 -0.10
C ALA A 179 -0.65 0.23 -0.47
N CYS A 180 -1.72 -0.37 0.06
CA CYS A 180 -3.12 0.06 -0.14
C CYS A 180 -3.76 0.65 1.12
N GLY A 181 -2.94 1.01 2.11
CA GLY A 181 -3.39 1.52 3.40
C GLY A 181 -3.83 2.98 3.36
N ALA A 182 -3.38 3.76 2.39
CA ALA A 182 -3.80 5.15 2.18
C ALA A 182 -4.66 5.27 0.91
N ASN A 183 -5.81 5.93 1.00
CA ASN A 183 -6.73 6.07 -0.13
C ASN A 183 -7.41 7.43 -0.09
N ALA A 184 -7.57 8.08 -1.25
CA ALA A 184 -8.41 9.26 -1.34
C ALA A 184 -9.86 8.91 -0.95
N ALA A 185 -10.52 9.81 -0.23
CA ALA A 185 -11.85 9.56 0.31
C ALA A 185 -12.80 10.71 0.02
N SER A 186 -13.91 10.42 -0.66
CA SER A 186 -15.04 11.32 -0.77
C SER A 186 -15.82 11.39 0.55
N ASP A 187 -16.71 12.38 0.68
CA ASP A 187 -17.60 12.51 1.85
C ASP A 187 -18.47 11.27 2.06
N GLU A 188 -18.94 10.66 0.97
CA GLU A 188 -19.71 9.41 1.02
C GLU A 188 -18.88 8.26 1.63
N THR A 189 -17.63 8.09 1.17
CA THR A 189 -16.73 7.06 1.70
C THR A 189 -16.42 7.32 3.16
N VAL A 190 -16.13 8.57 3.54
CA VAL A 190 -15.92 8.95 4.95
C VAL A 190 -17.15 8.64 5.80
N GLY A 191 -18.36 8.93 5.32
CA GLY A 191 -19.61 8.63 6.00
C GLY A 191 -19.75 7.14 6.31
N LYS A 192 -19.54 6.27 5.31
CA LYS A 192 -19.60 4.80 5.48
C LYS A 192 -18.58 4.29 6.50
N PHE A 193 -17.36 4.83 6.47
CA PHE A 193 -16.33 4.48 7.44
C PHE A 193 -16.66 4.97 8.85
N ARG A 194 -17.22 6.17 9.01
CA ARG A 194 -17.63 6.67 10.32
C ARG A 194 -18.75 5.84 10.93
N GLU A 195 -19.79 5.54 10.14
CA GLU A 195 -20.88 4.67 10.57
C GLU A 195 -20.38 3.30 11.02
N ALA A 196 -19.54 2.64 10.22
CA ALA A 196 -19.00 1.32 10.51
C ALA A 196 -18.10 1.26 11.77
N PHE A 197 -17.62 2.40 12.26
CA PHE A 197 -16.77 2.52 13.44
C PHE A 197 -17.46 3.26 14.60
N GLY A 198 -18.73 3.67 14.45
CA GLY A 198 -19.49 4.38 15.47
C GLY A 198 -18.93 5.77 15.80
N LYS A 199 -18.50 6.52 14.78
CA LYS A 199 -17.87 7.84 14.91
C LYS A 199 -18.67 8.96 14.26
#